data_AF-A0A444W058-F1
#
_entry.id   AF-A0A444W058-F1
#
_cell.length_a   1.000
_cell.length_b   1.000
_cell.length_c   1.000
_cell.angle_alpha   90.00
_cell.angle_beta   90.00
_cell.angle_gamma   90.00
#
_symmetry.space_group_name_H-M   'P 1'
#
loop_
_entity.id
_entity.type
_entity.pdbx_description
1 polymer ?
#
loop_
_entity_poly.entity_id
_entity_poly.type
_entity_poly.pdbx_seq_one_letter_code
_entity_poly.pdbx_strand_id
1 'polypeptide(L)'
;MKFLNEYSKIEDEGFINNFKDEDLSNLINELCEYWFKHEKSGNSMYSNPIWYSFEHKIWRLGEDLRLLLKKKKSFKKSILIQNTIIDILKNDKYGKGRQTFALLIGELKCNLTKDDIKMLLNDRDVYGHLIISLRKLKIKGFEEKMKIIINSEKGWIKAEAKKYLDKSASW
;
A
#
# COMPACT_ATOMS: atom_id res chain seq x y z
N MET A 1 -15.08 3.84 19.50
CA MET A 1 -15.20 4.92 18.49
C MET A 1 -15.95 4.39 17.28
N LYS A 2 -16.74 5.22 16.59
CA LYS A 2 -17.62 4.81 15.47
C LYS A 2 -16.86 4.01 14.39
N PHE A 3 -15.76 4.55 13.87
CA PHE A 3 -14.96 3.95 12.80
C PHE A 3 -14.36 2.56 13.13
N LEU A 4 -14.03 2.28 14.40
CA LEU A 4 -13.56 0.94 14.80
C LEU A 4 -14.65 -0.13 14.66
N ASN A 5 -15.90 0.25 14.96
CA ASN A 5 -17.07 -0.62 14.78
C ASN A 5 -17.49 -0.73 13.31
N GLU A 6 -17.20 0.28 12.49
CA GLU A 6 -17.39 0.20 11.04
C GLU A 6 -16.33 -0.74 10.42
N TYR A 7 -15.08 -0.63 10.86
CA TYR A 7 -14.00 -1.50 10.41
C TYR A 7 -14.22 -2.97 10.76
N SER A 8 -14.75 -3.29 11.95
CA SER A 8 -15.07 -4.68 12.32
C SER A 8 -16.13 -5.33 11.41
N LYS A 9 -16.83 -4.54 10.60
CA LYS A 9 -17.84 -4.96 9.63
C LYS A 9 -17.40 -4.76 8.19
N ILE A 10 -16.13 -4.42 7.93
CA ILE A 10 -15.64 -4.10 6.58
C ILE A 10 -15.75 -5.29 5.60
N GLU A 11 -15.86 -6.51 6.11
CA GLU A 11 -16.06 -7.72 5.32
C GLU A 11 -17.55 -8.07 5.11
N ASP A 12 -18.47 -7.43 5.83
CA ASP A 12 -19.93 -7.60 5.67
C ASP A 12 -20.41 -6.84 4.42
N GLU A 13 -20.85 -7.61 3.42
CA GLU A 13 -21.29 -7.05 2.14
C GLU A 13 -22.54 -6.18 2.27
N GLY A 14 -23.48 -6.52 3.15
CA GLY A 14 -24.69 -5.74 3.39
C GLY A 14 -24.36 -4.37 4.00
N PHE A 15 -23.41 -4.35 4.93
CA PHE A 15 -22.90 -3.12 5.52
C PHE A 15 -22.17 -2.25 4.49
N ILE A 16 -21.22 -2.84 3.77
CA ILE A 16 -20.41 -2.15 2.75
C ILE A 16 -21.22 -1.64 1.57
N ASN A 17 -22.31 -2.31 1.21
CA ASN A 17 -23.13 -1.88 0.08
C ASN A 17 -23.71 -0.47 0.29
N ASN A 18 -23.92 -0.07 1.55
CA ASN A 18 -24.40 1.26 1.90
C ASN A 18 -23.30 2.33 1.97
N PHE A 19 -22.02 1.96 1.91
CA PHE A 19 -20.91 2.91 1.90
C PHE A 19 -20.82 3.65 0.57
N LYS A 20 -20.67 4.97 0.67
CA LYS A 20 -20.21 5.85 -0.41
C LYS A 20 -18.68 5.93 -0.42
N ASP A 21 -18.15 6.56 -1.45
CA ASP A 21 -16.71 6.75 -1.62
C ASP A 21 -16.12 7.59 -0.46
N GLU A 22 -16.85 8.61 -0.01
CA GLU A 22 -16.47 9.46 1.12
C GLU A 22 -16.42 8.67 2.43
N ASP A 23 -17.37 7.77 2.67
CA ASP A 23 -17.43 6.97 3.89
C ASP A 23 -16.19 6.06 3.99
N LEU A 24 -15.85 5.38 2.89
CA LEU A 24 -14.67 4.52 2.85
C LEU A 24 -13.37 5.33 2.94
N SER A 25 -13.29 6.46 2.26
CA SER A 25 -12.14 7.36 2.34
C SER A 25 -11.88 7.87 3.77
N ASN A 26 -12.93 8.33 4.44
CA ASN A 26 -12.86 8.79 5.82
C ASN A 26 -12.47 7.65 6.77
N LEU A 27 -13.06 6.48 6.62
CA LEU A 27 -12.73 5.30 7.42
C LEU A 27 -11.24 4.94 7.32
N ILE A 28 -10.68 4.93 6.12
CA ILE A 28 -9.25 4.64 5.90
C ILE A 28 -8.37 5.65 6.64
N ASN A 29 -8.63 6.95 6.44
CA ASN A 29 -7.86 8.02 7.06
C ASN A 29 -7.96 7.98 8.59
N GLU A 30 -9.17 7.83 9.14
CA GLU A 30 -9.40 7.79 10.59
C GLU A 30 -8.71 6.59 11.26
N LEU A 31 -8.76 5.40 10.64
CA LEU A 31 -8.08 4.22 11.17
C LEU A 31 -6.57 4.37 11.17
N CYS A 32 -5.98 4.83 10.06
CA CYS A 32 -4.54 5.03 9.95
C CYS A 32 -4.02 6.05 10.97
N GLU A 33 -4.70 7.20 11.10
CA GLU A 33 -4.34 8.21 12.09
C GLU A 33 -4.52 7.71 13.53
N TYR A 34 -5.63 7.03 13.81
CA TYR A 34 -5.91 6.50 15.14
C TYR A 34 -4.85 5.49 15.58
N TRP A 35 -4.55 4.48 14.75
CA TRP A 35 -3.55 3.49 15.10
C TRP A 35 -2.17 4.12 15.22
N PHE A 36 -1.77 5.01 14.32
CA PHE A 36 -0.50 5.72 14.46
C PHE A 36 -0.39 6.47 15.79
N LYS A 37 -1.46 7.14 16.24
CA LYS A 37 -1.45 7.91 17.50
C LYS A 37 -1.46 7.03 18.74
N HIS A 38 -2.19 5.91 18.72
CA HIS A 38 -2.52 5.16 19.94
C HIS A 38 -1.87 3.78 20.04
N GLU A 39 -1.29 3.23 18.97
CA GLU A 39 -0.78 1.85 18.89
C GLU A 39 0.72 1.81 18.60
N LYS A 40 1.49 2.66 19.29
CA LYS A 40 2.96 2.79 19.10
C LYS A 40 3.80 1.75 19.83
N SER A 41 3.19 0.80 20.54
CA SER A 41 3.94 -0.26 21.22
C SER A 41 4.70 -1.11 20.18
N GLY A 42 6.01 -1.27 20.39
CA GLY A 42 6.86 -2.18 19.64
C GLY A 42 7.25 -3.35 20.53
N ASN A 43 7.15 -4.58 20.04
CA ASN A 43 7.69 -5.75 20.74
C ASN A 43 9.22 -5.75 20.57
N SER A 44 9.93 -5.16 21.51
CA SER A 44 11.40 -4.98 21.44
C SER A 44 12.21 -6.12 22.05
N MET A 45 11.63 -7.30 22.30
CA MET A 45 12.33 -8.30 23.11
C MET A 45 13.35 -9.15 22.35
N TYR A 46 13.32 -9.26 21.03
CA TYR A 46 14.35 -9.97 20.24
C TYR A 46 14.60 -9.32 18.88
N SER A 47 15.86 -9.37 18.44
CA SER A 47 16.50 -8.61 17.35
C SER A 47 15.82 -8.67 15.96
N ASN A 48 15.67 -7.47 15.35
CA ASN A 48 15.53 -7.17 13.90
C ASN A 48 14.11 -7.23 13.25
N PRO A 49 13.78 -6.29 12.33
CA PRO A 49 13.37 -4.91 12.61
C PRO A 49 11.94 -4.85 13.14
N ILE A 50 11.76 -4.16 14.28
CA ILE A 50 10.51 -4.03 15.02
C ILE A 50 9.45 -3.43 14.08
N TRP A 51 8.45 -4.22 13.74
CA TRP A 51 7.19 -3.68 13.26
C TRP A 51 6.45 -3.12 14.46
N TYR A 52 6.00 -1.87 14.39
CA TYR A 52 5.13 -1.32 15.41
C TYR A 52 3.73 -1.93 15.29
N SER A 53 2.99 -1.99 16.41
CA SER A 53 1.60 -2.46 16.40
C SER A 53 0.74 -1.71 15.36
N PHE A 54 0.88 -0.39 15.26
CA PHE A 54 0.18 0.39 14.23
C PHE A 54 0.55 -0.01 12.79
N GLU A 55 1.82 -0.36 12.51
CA GLU A 55 2.23 -0.78 11.17
C GLU A 55 1.50 -2.07 10.78
N HIS A 56 1.38 -3.03 11.71
CA HIS A 56 0.61 -4.25 11.47
C HIS A 56 -0.86 -3.98 11.19
N LYS A 57 -1.49 -3.07 11.94
CA LYS A 57 -2.91 -2.73 11.74
C LYS A 57 -3.16 -2.03 10.41
N ILE A 58 -2.32 -1.04 10.06
CA ILE A 58 -2.40 -0.35 8.77
C ILE A 58 -2.15 -1.31 7.61
N TRP A 59 -1.16 -2.21 7.75
CA TRP A 59 -0.90 -3.23 6.75
C TRP A 59 -2.12 -4.12 6.53
N ARG A 60 -2.75 -4.58 7.63
CA ARG A 60 -3.94 -5.43 7.59
C ARG A 60 -5.12 -4.72 6.94
N LEU A 61 -5.35 -3.45 7.25
CA LEU A 61 -6.35 -2.64 6.57
C LEU A 61 -6.15 -2.64 5.05
N GLY A 62 -4.92 -2.46 4.58
CA GLY A 62 -4.64 -2.52 3.13
C GLY A 62 -4.95 -3.89 2.50
N GLU A 63 -4.77 -4.99 3.23
CA GLU A 63 -5.20 -6.33 2.77
C GLU A 63 -6.72 -6.47 2.73
N ASP A 64 -7.42 -6.02 3.76
CA ASP A 64 -8.89 -6.07 3.80
C ASP A 64 -9.48 -5.21 2.67
N LEU A 65 -8.93 -4.01 2.44
CA LEU A 65 -9.27 -3.17 1.29
C LEU A 65 -9.02 -3.89 -0.04
N ARG A 66 -7.94 -4.66 -0.17
CA ARG A 66 -7.65 -5.43 -1.39
C ARG A 66 -8.74 -6.46 -1.68
N LEU A 67 -9.25 -7.14 -0.65
CA LEU A 67 -10.35 -8.08 -0.79
C LEU A 67 -11.67 -7.37 -1.09
N LEU A 68 -11.96 -6.29 -0.36
CA LEU A 68 -13.13 -5.43 -0.55
C LEU A 68 -13.24 -4.90 -1.98
N LEU A 69 -12.16 -4.31 -2.50
CA LEU A 69 -12.13 -3.66 -3.82
C LEU A 69 -12.14 -4.67 -4.98
N LYS A 70 -11.79 -5.94 -4.72
CA LYS A 70 -12.01 -7.04 -5.69
C LYS A 70 -13.49 -7.36 -5.83
N LYS A 71 -14.27 -7.29 -4.73
CA LYS A 71 -15.71 -7.55 -4.72
C LYS A 71 -16.51 -6.35 -5.24
N LYS A 72 -16.27 -5.14 -4.72
CA LYS A 72 -17.02 -3.92 -5.05
C LYS A 72 -16.29 -3.09 -6.12
N LYS A 73 -16.57 -3.41 -7.39
CA LYS A 73 -15.92 -2.78 -8.56
C LYS A 73 -16.14 -1.27 -8.70
N SER A 74 -17.20 -0.70 -8.10
CA SER A 74 -17.46 0.74 -8.15
C SER A 74 -16.35 1.53 -7.44
N PHE A 75 -15.98 1.10 -6.23
CA PHE A 75 -14.91 1.71 -5.44
C PHE A 75 -13.55 1.69 -6.13
N LYS A 76 -13.26 0.64 -6.90
CA LYS A 76 -12.03 0.56 -7.69
C LYS A 76 -11.87 1.73 -8.69
N LYS A 77 -12.98 2.25 -9.23
CA LYS A 77 -12.96 3.35 -10.21
C LYS A 77 -13.07 4.74 -9.56
N SER A 78 -13.29 4.80 -8.26
CA SER A 78 -13.40 6.06 -7.54
C SER A 78 -12.05 6.77 -7.50
N ILE A 79 -12.01 7.99 -8.05
CA ILE A 79 -10.82 8.84 -7.96
C ILE A 79 -10.52 9.23 -6.51
N LEU A 80 -11.55 9.42 -5.68
CA LEU A 80 -11.42 9.75 -4.28
C LEU A 80 -10.68 8.62 -3.54
N ILE A 81 -11.12 7.38 -3.70
CA ILE A 81 -10.49 6.22 -3.04
C ILE A 81 -9.06 6.01 -3.56
N GLN A 82 -8.83 6.18 -4.86
CA GLN A 82 -7.48 6.07 -5.43
C GLN A 82 -6.53 7.13 -4.83
N ASN A 83 -6.99 8.38 -4.70
CA ASN A 83 -6.22 9.46 -4.08
C ASN A 83 -5.94 9.15 -2.62
N THR A 84 -6.94 8.69 -1.85
CA THR A 84 -6.73 8.28 -0.45
C THR A 84 -5.67 7.19 -0.32
N ILE A 85 -5.68 6.18 -1.21
CA ILE A 85 -4.66 5.12 -1.22
C ILE A 85 -3.26 5.69 -1.51
N ILE A 86 -3.16 6.63 -2.46
CA ILE A 86 -1.90 7.30 -2.78
C ILE A 86 -1.42 8.13 -1.58
N ASP A 87 -2.31 8.85 -0.90
CA ASP A 87 -1.98 9.68 0.26
C ASP A 87 -1.46 8.82 1.43
N ILE A 88 -2.11 7.69 1.73
CA ILE A 88 -1.60 6.75 2.74
C ILE A 88 -0.24 6.17 2.33
N LEU A 89 -0.06 5.81 1.06
CA LEU A 89 1.22 5.29 0.56
C LEU A 89 2.36 6.31 0.68
N LYS A 90 2.08 7.60 0.49
CA LYS A 90 3.07 8.67 0.54
C LYS A 90 3.39 9.15 1.96
N ASN A 91 2.58 8.79 2.95
CA ASN A 91 2.72 9.28 4.32
C ASN A 91 3.70 8.43 5.15
N ASP A 92 4.98 8.79 5.11
CA ASP A 92 6.10 8.05 5.71
C ASP A 92 5.93 7.66 7.18
N LYS A 93 5.16 8.43 7.97
CA LYS A 93 4.86 8.14 9.38
C LYS A 93 4.22 6.77 9.60
N TYR A 94 3.56 6.22 8.59
CA TYR A 94 2.93 4.89 8.64
C TYR A 94 3.90 3.74 8.36
N GLY A 95 5.17 4.04 8.07
CA GLY A 95 6.26 3.06 7.96
C GLY A 95 5.92 1.91 7.01
N LYS A 96 6.18 0.68 7.45
CA LYS A 96 5.93 -0.55 6.70
C LYS A 96 4.45 -0.90 6.59
N GLY A 97 3.57 -0.27 7.36
CA GLY A 97 2.11 -0.42 7.23
C GLY A 97 1.61 -0.12 5.81
N ARG A 98 2.34 0.74 5.09
CA ARG A 98 2.02 1.18 3.73
C ARG A 98 2.30 0.15 2.63
N GLN A 99 2.98 -0.96 2.93
CA GLN A 99 3.38 -1.94 1.93
C GLN A 99 2.21 -2.49 1.12
N THR A 100 1.06 -2.73 1.75
CA THR A 100 -0.16 -3.22 1.09
C THR A 100 -0.82 -2.15 0.24
N PHE A 101 -0.73 -0.87 0.63
CA PHE A 101 -1.13 0.26 -0.20
C PHE A 101 -0.27 0.38 -1.47
N ALA A 102 1.04 0.08 -1.38
CA ALA A 102 1.91 0.02 -2.55
C ALA A 102 1.45 -1.07 -3.55
N LEU A 103 0.95 -2.22 -3.06
CA LEU A 103 0.34 -3.26 -3.91
C LEU A 103 -0.99 -2.81 -4.53
N LEU A 104 -1.84 -2.11 -3.76
CA LEU A 104 -3.13 -1.60 -4.22
C LEU A 104 -2.99 -0.69 -5.44
N ILE A 105 -1.90 0.08 -5.56
CA ILE A 105 -1.61 0.91 -6.75
C ILE A 105 -1.73 0.08 -8.04
N GLY A 106 -1.07 -1.08 -8.10
CA GLY A 106 -1.11 -1.94 -9.28
C GLY A 106 -2.42 -2.69 -9.46
N GLU A 107 -3.12 -3.00 -8.37
CA GLU A 107 -4.41 -3.70 -8.39
C GLU A 107 -5.53 -2.81 -8.95
N LEU A 108 -5.53 -1.55 -8.51
CA LEU A 108 -6.55 -0.56 -8.81
C LEU A 108 -6.21 0.29 -10.03
N LYS A 109 -4.96 0.21 -10.52
CA LYS A 109 -4.43 1.07 -11.57
C LYS A 109 -4.45 2.54 -11.16
N CYS A 110 -4.09 2.82 -9.90
CA CYS A 110 -3.94 4.19 -9.42
C CYS A 110 -2.87 4.91 -10.23
N ASN A 111 -3.09 6.19 -10.52
CA ASN A 111 -2.16 7.00 -11.28
C ASN A 111 -1.15 7.68 -10.35
N LEU A 112 0.10 7.19 -10.35
CA LEU A 112 1.22 7.87 -9.69
C LEU A 112 1.96 8.74 -10.71
N THR A 113 2.36 9.95 -10.30
CA THR A 113 3.27 10.74 -11.12
C THR A 113 4.66 10.09 -11.17
N LYS A 114 5.49 10.47 -12.15
CA LYS A 114 6.88 9.99 -12.19
C LYS A 114 7.65 10.35 -10.93
N ASP A 115 7.38 11.51 -10.34
CA ASP A 115 8.09 11.97 -9.15
C ASP A 115 7.61 11.24 -7.89
N ASP A 116 6.31 10.90 -7.79
CA ASP A 116 5.82 10.00 -6.74
C ASP A 116 6.56 8.65 -6.80
N ILE A 117 6.71 8.08 -8.00
CA ILE A 117 7.39 6.79 -8.18
C ILE A 117 8.88 6.90 -7.80
N LYS A 118 9.58 7.95 -8.22
CA LYS A 118 10.99 8.16 -7.83
C LYS A 118 11.14 8.25 -6.33
N MET A 119 10.28 9.03 -5.68
CA MET A 119 10.26 9.18 -4.22
C MET A 119 10.07 7.83 -3.54
N LEU A 120 9.03 7.08 -3.93
CA LEU A 120 8.70 5.80 -3.32
C LEU A 120 9.71 4.68 -3.64
N LEU A 121 10.44 4.75 -4.76
CA LEU A 121 11.55 3.83 -5.05
C LEU A 121 12.81 4.12 -4.22
N ASN A 122 12.89 5.28 -3.56
CA ASN A 122 13.92 5.60 -2.57
C ASN A 122 13.50 5.23 -1.14
N ASP A 123 12.21 4.94 -0.91
CA ASP A 123 11.64 4.61 0.39
C ASP A 123 11.84 3.11 0.71
N ARG A 124 12.73 2.84 1.69
CA ARG A 124 13.14 1.47 2.07
C ARG A 124 12.02 0.60 2.64
N ASP A 125 10.92 1.19 3.10
CA ASP A 125 9.81 0.45 3.69
C ASP A 125 8.87 -0.12 2.63
N VAL A 126 8.71 0.55 1.49
CA VAL A 126 7.66 0.22 0.50
C VAL A 126 8.18 -0.13 -0.89
N TYR A 127 9.40 0.26 -1.25
CA TYR A 127 9.89 0.15 -2.64
C TYR A 127 9.78 -1.25 -3.24
N GLY A 128 10.06 -2.30 -2.45
CA GLY A 128 9.94 -3.69 -2.92
C GLY A 128 8.52 -4.05 -3.38
N HIS A 129 7.50 -3.57 -2.68
CA HIS A 129 6.09 -3.76 -3.04
C HIS A 129 5.68 -2.87 -4.20
N LEU A 130 6.21 -1.64 -4.28
CA LEU A 130 5.97 -0.76 -5.41
C LEU A 130 6.45 -1.38 -6.73
N ILE A 131 7.62 -2.02 -6.76
CA ILE A 131 8.16 -2.68 -7.97
C ILE A 131 7.15 -3.69 -8.56
N ILE A 132 6.44 -4.42 -7.69
CA ILE A 132 5.38 -5.35 -8.10
C ILE A 132 4.27 -4.61 -8.84
N SER A 133 3.82 -3.48 -8.29
CA SER A 133 2.79 -2.63 -8.90
C SER A 133 3.26 -2.01 -10.22
N LEU A 134 4.48 -1.50 -10.30
CA LEU A 134 5.03 -0.94 -11.55
C LEU A 134 5.04 -1.97 -12.67
N ARG A 135 5.44 -3.22 -12.38
CA ARG A 135 5.40 -4.33 -13.34
C ARG A 135 3.98 -4.65 -13.79
N LYS A 136 3.02 -4.68 -12.87
CA LYS A 136 1.60 -4.95 -13.16
C LYS A 136 1.00 -3.88 -14.07
N LEU A 137 1.43 -2.63 -13.88
CA LEU A 137 1.02 -1.48 -14.69
C LEU A 137 1.87 -1.27 -15.94
N LYS A 138 2.95 -2.06 -16.12
CA LYS A 138 3.92 -1.92 -17.22
C LYS A 138 4.54 -0.53 -17.31
N ILE A 139 4.78 0.13 -16.17
CA ILE A 139 5.37 1.47 -16.14
C ILE A 139 6.88 1.37 -16.36
N LYS A 140 7.38 1.95 -17.46
CA LYS A 140 8.81 2.04 -17.83
C LYS A 140 9.50 3.29 -17.28
N GLY A 141 10.81 3.37 -17.47
CA GLY A 141 11.61 4.57 -17.21
C GLY A 141 12.28 4.59 -15.83
N PHE A 142 12.31 3.45 -15.15
CA PHE A 142 12.95 3.27 -13.84
C PHE A 142 14.03 2.18 -13.86
N GLU A 143 14.49 1.78 -15.05
CA GLU A 143 15.45 0.70 -15.26
C GLU A 143 16.78 0.97 -14.54
N GLU A 144 17.30 2.20 -14.60
CA GLU A 144 18.52 2.59 -13.86
C GLU A 144 18.35 2.40 -12.35
N LYS A 145 17.18 2.76 -11.82
CA LYS A 145 16.89 2.54 -10.40
C LYS A 145 16.80 1.05 -10.06
N MET A 146 16.23 0.22 -10.94
CA MET A 146 16.17 -1.23 -10.75
C MET A 146 17.55 -1.90 -10.81
N LYS A 147 18.47 -1.41 -11.66
CA LYS A 147 19.88 -1.86 -11.69
C LYS A 147 20.60 -1.62 -10.38
N ILE A 148 20.22 -0.56 -9.63
CA ILE A 148 20.73 -0.34 -8.28
C ILE A 148 20.05 -1.32 -7.30
N ILE A 149 18.73 -1.44 -7.37
CA ILE A 149 17.93 -2.27 -6.43
C ILE A 149 18.25 -3.76 -6.55
N ILE A 150 18.75 -4.26 -7.68
CA ILE A 150 19.14 -5.68 -7.85
C ILE A 150 20.24 -6.10 -6.86
N ASN A 151 20.95 -5.15 -6.26
CA ASN A 151 21.96 -5.38 -5.21
C ASN A 151 21.39 -5.33 -3.79
N SER A 152 20.05 -5.24 -3.63
CA SER A 152 19.38 -5.32 -2.33
C SER A 152 19.75 -6.60 -1.57
N GLU A 153 20.02 -6.46 -0.28
CA GLU A 153 20.25 -7.59 0.65
C GLU A 153 19.00 -8.49 0.78
N LYS A 154 17.81 -7.93 0.57
CA LYS A 154 16.55 -8.70 0.56
C LYS A 154 16.40 -9.44 -0.76
N GLY A 155 16.59 -10.76 -0.74
CA GLY A 155 16.56 -11.62 -1.94
C GLY A 155 15.27 -11.53 -2.76
N TRP A 156 14.10 -11.38 -2.12
CA TRP A 156 12.84 -11.24 -2.84
C TRP A 156 12.74 -9.91 -3.60
N ILE A 157 13.26 -8.81 -3.04
CA ILE A 157 13.30 -7.50 -3.71
C ILE A 157 14.22 -7.57 -4.94
N LYS A 158 15.39 -8.20 -4.79
CA LYS A 158 16.31 -8.46 -5.91
C LYS A 158 15.60 -9.21 -7.03
N ALA A 159 14.84 -10.26 -6.70
CA ALA A 159 14.08 -11.03 -7.68
C ALA A 159 13.01 -10.18 -8.40
N GLU A 160 12.30 -9.32 -7.68
CA GLU A 160 11.29 -8.43 -8.28
C GLU A 160 11.91 -7.36 -9.19
N ALA A 161 13.07 -6.79 -8.81
CA ALA A 161 13.81 -5.85 -9.65
C ALA A 161 14.33 -6.52 -10.94
N LYS A 162 14.87 -7.74 -10.84
CA LYS A 162 15.27 -8.54 -12.00
C LYS A 162 14.08 -8.78 -12.95
N LYS A 163 12.94 -9.25 -12.41
CA LYS A 163 11.71 -9.44 -13.18
C LYS A 163 11.21 -8.14 -13.83
N TYR A 164 11.46 -6.98 -13.23
CA TYR A 164 11.12 -5.69 -13.84
C TYR A 164 11.99 -5.46 -15.06
N LEU A 165 13.32 -5.56 -14.91
CA LEU A 165 14.28 -5.34 -15.99
C LEU A 165 14.01 -6.28 -17.17
N ASP A 166 13.89 -7.57 -16.90
CA ASP A 166 13.66 -8.60 -17.93
C ASP A 166 12.41 -8.31 -18.76
N LYS A 167 11.33 -7.85 -18.11
CA LYS A 167 10.06 -7.60 -18.78
C LYS A 167 9.95 -6.22 -19.42
N SER A 168 10.58 -5.20 -18.85
CA SER A 168 10.51 -3.80 -19.31
C SER A 168 10.96 -3.62 -20.77
N ALA A 169 11.86 -4.47 -21.25
CA ALA A 169 12.30 -4.54 -22.65
C ALA A 169 11.17 -4.89 -23.64
N SER A 170 10.07 -5.48 -23.17
CA SER A 170 8.97 -6.03 -23.99
C SER A 170 7.61 -5.38 -23.78
N TRP A 171 7.49 -4.41 -22.86
CA TRP A 171 6.21 -3.74 -22.58
C TRP A 171 5.82 -2.72 -23.64
#